data_AF-A0AAD5M2I1-F1
#
_entry.id   AF-A0AAD5M2I1-F1
#
_cell.length_a   1.000
_cell.length_b   1.000
_cell.length_c   1.000
_cell.angle_alpha   90.00
_cell.angle_beta   90.00
_cell.angle_gamma   90.00
#
_symmetry.space_group_name_H-M   'P 1'
#
loop_
_entity.id
_entity.type
_entity.pdbx_description
1 polymer ?
#
loop_
_entity_poly.entity_id
_entity_poly.type
_entity_poly.pdbx_seq_one_letter_code
_entity_poly.pdbx_strand_id
1 'polypeptide(L)'
;MRMLDSQRRRTEHQLRFVELVICGDIRPHGQYLHELQNQMRAMGFEDDPVKKWKGEEADLSYLTNMPVSRLTVNEVHELRIQLDSICKKLERVAEVSWQDAWLADLQVLEKEVKNSLRYGAK
;
A
#
# COMPACT_ATOMS: atom_id res chain seq x y z
N MET A 1 0.85 -11.44 6.07
CA MET A 1 0.66 -11.46 4.60
C MET A 1 -0.52 -10.62 4.09
N ARG A 2 -1.77 -10.80 4.58
CA ARG A 2 -2.97 -10.15 3.99
C ARG A 2 -2.94 -8.60 3.95
N MET A 3 -2.35 -7.94 4.94
CA MET A 3 -2.24 -6.48 4.99
C MET A 3 -1.28 -5.92 3.93
N LEU A 4 -0.09 -6.51 3.77
CA LEU A 4 0.89 -6.10 2.76
C LEU A 4 0.34 -6.29 1.34
N ASP A 5 -0.39 -7.37 1.09
CA ASP A 5 -1.08 -7.58 -0.19
C ASP A 5 -2.18 -6.54 -0.43
N SER A 6 -2.94 -6.18 0.62
CA SER A 6 -3.97 -5.14 0.53
C SER A 6 -3.35 -3.76 0.24
N GLN A 7 -2.20 -3.46 0.86
CA GLN A 7 -1.42 -2.25 0.57
C GLN A 7 -0.89 -2.25 -0.86
N ARG A 8 -0.34 -3.37 -1.34
CA ARG A 8 0.11 -3.53 -2.73
C ARG A 8 -1.00 -3.20 -3.72
N ARG A 9 -2.17 -3.85 -3.58
CA ARG A 9 -3.33 -3.61 -4.47
C ARG A 9 -3.82 -2.18 -4.42
N ARG A 10 -3.86 -1.56 -3.23
CA ARG A 10 -4.20 -0.14 -3.10
C ARG A 10 -3.25 0.74 -3.89
N THR A 11 -1.94 0.53 -3.78
CA THR A 11 -0.93 1.30 -4.52
C THR A 11 -1.01 1.05 -6.03
N GLU A 12 -1.32 -0.17 -6.47
CA GLU A 12 -1.55 -0.50 -7.88
C GLU A 12 -2.75 0.27 -8.47
N HIS A 13 -3.86 0.31 -7.74
CA HIS A 13 -5.01 1.11 -8.15
C HIS A 13 -4.70 2.60 -8.16
N GLN A 14 -3.93 3.11 -7.20
CA GLN A 14 -3.49 4.51 -7.21
C GLN A 14 -2.62 4.83 -8.43
N LEU A 15 -1.64 3.98 -8.73
CA LEU A 15 -0.79 4.14 -9.91
C LEU A 15 -1.61 4.15 -11.20
N ARG A 16 -2.47 3.13 -11.38
CA ARG A 16 -3.33 3.01 -12.56
C ARG A 16 -4.27 4.21 -12.70
N PHE A 17 -4.83 4.72 -11.60
CA PHE A 17 -5.68 5.90 -11.63
C PHE A 17 -4.91 7.14 -12.11
N VAL A 18 -3.73 7.39 -11.56
CA VAL A 18 -2.89 8.54 -11.95
C VAL A 18 -2.50 8.42 -13.43
N GLU A 19 -2.11 7.24 -13.90
CA GLU A 19 -1.77 7.01 -15.32
C GLU A 19 -2.97 7.31 -16.24
N LEU A 20 -4.16 6.80 -15.93
CA LEU A 20 -5.37 7.04 -16.73
C LEU A 20 -5.83 8.51 -16.69
N VAL A 21 -5.62 9.20 -15.58
CA VAL A 21 -5.93 10.64 -15.47
C VAL A 21 -4.94 11.47 -16.31
N ILE A 22 -3.65 11.12 -16.29
CA ILE A 22 -2.62 11.80 -17.11
C ILE A 22 -2.86 11.56 -18.61
N CYS A 23 -3.22 10.32 -19.00
CA CYS A 23 -3.56 9.99 -20.39
C CYS A 23 -4.89 10.61 -20.84
N GLY A 24 -5.72 11.07 -19.89
CA GLY A 24 -7.01 11.71 -20.17
C GLY A 24 -8.17 10.74 -20.40
N ASP A 25 -7.97 9.45 -20.13
CA ASP A 25 -8.97 8.38 -20.20
C ASP A 25 -9.98 8.48 -19.05
N ILE A 26 -9.51 8.93 -17.87
CA ILE A 26 -10.35 9.33 -16.76
C ILE A 26 -10.30 10.84 -16.63
N ARG A 27 -11.47 11.49 -16.62
CA ARG A 27 -11.60 12.94 -16.45
C ARG A 27 -12.46 13.22 -15.23
N PRO A 28 -11.85 13.30 -14.02
CA PRO A 28 -12.61 13.52 -12.80
C PRO A 28 -13.33 14.87 -12.77
N HIS A 29 -12.84 15.83 -13.56
CA HIS A 29 -13.39 17.18 -13.62
C HIS A 29 -14.64 17.22 -14.51
N GLY A 30 -15.76 17.71 -13.97
CA GLY A 30 -17.00 17.91 -14.71
C GLY A 30 -17.94 16.70 -14.77
N GLN A 31 -17.60 15.60 -14.11
CA GLN A 31 -18.48 14.44 -13.94
C GLN A 31 -19.09 14.40 -12.53
N TYR A 32 -20.30 13.84 -12.40
CA TYR A 32 -20.85 13.58 -11.08
C TYR A 32 -20.06 12.45 -10.40
N LEU A 33 -19.81 12.57 -9.10
CA LEU A 33 -19.00 11.60 -8.34
C LEU A 33 -19.49 10.15 -8.50
N HIS A 34 -20.80 9.95 -8.51
CA HIS A 34 -21.39 8.61 -8.67
C HIS A 34 -21.16 8.02 -10.07
N GLU A 35 -21.17 8.84 -11.13
CA GLU A 35 -20.88 8.40 -12.49
C GLU A 35 -19.40 8.02 -12.63
N LEU A 36 -18.50 8.85 -12.09
CA LEU A 36 -17.07 8.57 -12.05
C LEU A 36 -16.79 7.25 -11.30
N GLN A 37 -17.40 7.06 -10.13
CA GLN A 37 -17.25 5.82 -9.37
C GLN A 37 -17.77 4.60 -10.14
N ASN A 38 -18.91 4.71 -10.83
CA ASN A 38 -19.44 3.62 -11.66
C ASN A 38 -18.51 3.31 -12.84
N GLN A 39 -17.97 4.34 -13.50
CA GLN A 39 -16.98 4.18 -14.57
C GLN A 39 -15.72 3.48 -14.05
N MET A 40 -15.21 3.88 -12.89
CA MET A 40 -14.05 3.24 -12.26
C MET A 40 -14.33 1.77 -11.92
N ARG A 41 -15.49 1.44 -11.35
CA ARG A 41 -15.86 0.04 -11.11
C ARG A 41 -15.95 -0.78 -12.40
N ALA A 42 -16.50 -0.20 -13.47
CA ALA A 42 -16.55 -0.84 -14.78
C ALA A 42 -15.15 -1.10 -15.38
N MET A 43 -14.16 -0.26 -15.05
CA MET A 43 -12.76 -0.47 -15.41
C MET A 43 -12.01 -1.46 -14.48
N GLY A 44 -12.69 -2.01 -13.47
CA GLY A 44 -12.11 -2.96 -12.52
C GLY A 44 -11.33 -2.32 -11.37
N PHE A 45 -11.65 -1.08 -10.99
CA PHE A 45 -11.16 -0.53 -9.73
C PHE A 45 -11.93 -1.14 -8.55
N GLU A 46 -11.19 -1.56 -7.52
CA GLU A 46 -11.76 -2.11 -6.29
C GLU A 46 -11.96 -0.99 -5.25
N ASP A 47 -12.99 -1.14 -4.40
CA ASP A 47 -13.12 -0.34 -3.18
C ASP A 47 -11.89 -0.57 -2.26
N ASP A 48 -11.49 0.43 -1.47
CA ASP A 48 -10.21 0.47 -0.74
C ASP A 48 -9.81 -0.89 -0.10
N PRO A 49 -8.82 -1.60 -0.67
CA PRO A 49 -8.45 -2.93 -0.21
C PRO A 49 -7.97 -2.95 1.24
N VAL A 50 -7.38 -1.84 1.71
CA VAL A 50 -6.88 -1.71 3.09
C VAL A 50 -8.04 -1.53 4.07
N LYS A 51 -9.02 -0.67 3.76
CA LYS A 51 -10.23 -0.53 4.59
C LYS A 51 -11.02 -1.84 4.63
N LYS A 52 -11.16 -2.50 3.47
CA LYS A 52 -11.81 -3.81 3.37
C LYS A 52 -11.12 -4.85 4.25
N TRP A 53 -9.79 -4.87 4.29
CA TRP A 53 -9.04 -5.76 5.18
C TRP A 53 -9.27 -5.45 6.67
N LYS A 54 -9.45 -4.18 7.03
CA LYS A 54 -9.75 -3.75 8.41
C LYS A 54 -11.21 -3.98 8.83
N GLY A 55 -12.09 -4.36 7.89
CA GLY A 55 -13.54 -4.46 8.14
C GLY A 55 -14.24 -3.11 8.22
N GLU A 56 -13.63 -2.05 7.69
CA GLU A 56 -14.22 -0.71 7.59
C GLU A 56 -15.02 -0.57 6.28
N GLU A 57 -15.88 0.44 6.21
CA GLU A 57 -16.61 0.77 4.97
C GLU A 57 -15.60 1.21 3.90
N ALA A 58 -15.41 0.32 2.92
CA ALA A 58 -14.49 0.51 1.81
C ALA A 58 -15.22 1.17 0.63
N ASP A 59 -14.59 2.19 0.08
CA ASP A 59 -15.10 2.96 -1.05
C ASP A 59 -13.94 3.39 -1.96
N LEU A 60 -14.25 4.03 -3.07
CA LEU A 60 -13.26 4.60 -4.00
C LEU A 60 -12.68 5.94 -3.52
N SER A 61 -12.95 6.37 -2.28
CA SER A 61 -12.50 7.66 -1.76
C SER A 61 -10.97 7.82 -1.77
N TYR A 62 -10.23 6.73 -1.63
CA TYR A 62 -8.77 6.72 -1.68
C TYR A 62 -8.17 7.11 -3.05
N LEU A 63 -9.01 7.14 -4.10
CA LEU A 63 -8.68 7.60 -5.44
C LEU A 63 -9.32 8.96 -5.73
N THR A 64 -10.61 9.13 -5.41
CA THR A 64 -11.35 10.37 -5.74
C THR A 64 -10.91 11.56 -4.90
N ASN A 65 -10.42 11.34 -3.67
CA ASN A 65 -9.91 12.40 -2.79
C ASN A 65 -8.39 12.61 -2.94
N MET A 66 -7.79 12.06 -3.99
CA MET A 66 -6.36 12.26 -4.25
C MET A 66 -6.11 13.72 -4.65
N PRO A 67 -5.14 14.41 -4.01
CA PRO A 67 -4.86 15.80 -4.33
C PRO A 67 -4.28 15.94 -5.74
N VAL A 68 -4.61 17.02 -6.43
CA VAL A 68 -4.14 17.29 -7.81
C VAL A 68 -2.62 17.33 -7.92
N SER A 69 -1.91 17.68 -6.84
CA SER A 69 -0.45 17.61 -6.76
C SER A 69 0.12 16.21 -7.00
N ARG A 70 -0.68 15.16 -6.78
CA ARG A 70 -0.33 13.75 -7.00
C ARG A 70 -0.75 13.24 -8.38
N LEU A 71 -1.31 14.10 -9.23
CA LEU A 71 -1.67 13.79 -10.62
C LEU A 71 -0.55 14.23 -11.57
N THR A 72 0.68 13.83 -11.28
CA THR A 72 1.88 14.23 -12.04
C THR A 72 2.70 13.02 -12.45
N VAL A 73 3.51 13.16 -13.50
CA VAL A 73 4.42 12.11 -13.97
C VAL A 73 5.47 11.75 -12.91
N ASN A 74 5.87 12.72 -12.07
CA ASN A 74 6.77 12.44 -10.95
C ASN A 74 6.11 11.55 -9.90
N GLU A 75 4.83 11.77 -9.59
CA GLU A 75 4.12 10.91 -8.64
C GLU A 75 3.96 9.48 -9.18
N VAL A 76 3.78 9.29 -10.49
CA VAL A 76 3.81 7.94 -11.12
C VAL A 76 5.13 7.24 -10.82
N HIS A 77 6.27 7.95 -10.91
CA HIS A 77 7.58 7.39 -10.59
C HIS A 77 7.68 6.98 -9.12
N GLU A 78 7.27 7.85 -8.20
CA GLU A 78 7.27 7.55 -6.76
C GLU A 78 6.35 6.37 -6.41
N LEU A 79 5.16 6.31 -7.00
CA LEU A 79 4.23 5.20 -6.80
C LEU A 79 4.81 3.87 -7.31
N ARG A 80 5.56 3.89 -8.42
CA ARG A 80 6.27 2.70 -8.93
C ARG A 80 7.38 2.25 -7.98
N ILE A 81 8.17 3.18 -7.44
CA ILE A 81 9.20 2.87 -6.43
C ILE A 81 8.54 2.26 -5.17
N GLN A 82 7.44 2.84 -4.71
CA GLN A 82 6.69 2.31 -3.57
C GLN A 82 6.19 0.89 -3.85
N LEU A 83 5.62 0.65 -5.03
CA LEU A 83 5.11 -0.65 -5.42
C LEU A 83 6.23 -1.71 -5.44
N ASP A 84 7.37 -1.40 -6.07
CA ASP A 84 8.56 -2.27 -6.10
C ASP A 84 9.05 -2.59 -4.68
N SER A 85 9.07 -1.59 -3.79
CA SER A 85 9.46 -1.77 -2.39
C SER A 85 8.51 -2.70 -1.62
N ILE A 86 7.19 -2.64 -1.90
CA ILE A 86 6.17 -3.48 -1.27
C ILE A 86 6.27 -4.91 -1.82
N CYS A 87 6.45 -5.08 -3.13
CA CYS A 87 6.68 -6.39 -3.75
C CYS A 87 7.91 -7.08 -3.15
N LYS A 88 9.04 -6.39 -3.05
CA LYS A 88 10.26 -6.90 -2.40
C LYS A 88 10.08 -7.24 -0.92
N LYS A 89 9.17 -6.56 -0.21
CA LYS A 89 8.81 -6.92 1.18
C LYS A 89 7.94 -8.18 1.21
N LEU A 90 6.98 -8.30 0.28
CA LEU A 90 6.14 -9.49 0.16
C LEU A 90 6.96 -10.73 -0.18
N GLU A 91 7.90 -10.63 -1.12
CA GLU A 91 8.83 -11.72 -1.48
C GLU A 91 9.64 -12.17 -0.26
N ARG A 92 10.26 -11.23 0.45
CA ARG A 92 10.99 -11.54 1.69
C ARG A 92 10.10 -12.21 2.74
N VAL A 93 8.89 -11.71 2.94
CA VAL A 93 7.94 -12.31 3.91
C VAL A 93 7.43 -13.67 3.43
N ALA A 94 7.40 -13.94 2.13
CA ALA A 94 7.04 -15.24 1.57
C ALA A 94 8.19 -16.26 1.67
N GLU A 95 9.44 -15.80 1.57
CA GLU A 95 10.64 -16.63 1.69
C GLU A 95 11.00 -16.96 3.14
N VAL A 96 10.73 -16.05 4.09
CA VAL A 96 11.00 -16.25 5.51
C VAL A 96 9.96 -17.20 6.10
N SER A 97 10.40 -18.40 6.47
CA SER A 97 9.57 -19.34 7.23
C SER A 97 9.21 -18.72 8.59
N TRP A 98 8.08 -19.10 9.17
CA TRP A 98 7.68 -18.64 10.51
C TRP A 98 8.77 -18.92 11.56
N GLN A 99 9.60 -19.95 11.34
CA GLN A 99 10.73 -20.31 12.18
C GLN A 99 11.86 -19.26 12.11
N ASP A 100 12.17 -18.76 10.93
CA ASP A 100 13.23 -17.78 10.72
C ASP A 100 12.83 -16.41 11.29
N ALA A 101 11.57 -16.02 11.14
CA ALA A 101 11.02 -14.83 11.77
C ALA A 101 11.09 -14.93 13.31
N TRP A 102 10.72 -16.08 13.86
CA TRP A 102 10.81 -16.34 15.30
C TRP A 102 12.26 -16.32 15.80
N LEU A 103 13.19 -16.89 15.03
CA LEU A 103 14.61 -16.92 15.39
C LEU A 103 15.22 -15.52 15.37
N ALA A 104 14.85 -14.68 14.40
CA ALA A 104 15.28 -13.28 14.33
C ALA A 104 14.78 -12.48 15.55
N ASP A 105 13.51 -12.65 15.94
CA ASP A 105 12.96 -11.99 17.12
C ASP A 105 13.67 -12.43 18.41
N LEU A 106 13.98 -13.73 18.54
CA LEU A 106 14.75 -14.25 19.67
C LEU A 106 16.18 -13.69 19.72
N GLN A 107 16.83 -13.49 18.56
CA GLN A 107 18.17 -12.88 18.50
C GLN A 107 18.15 -11.41 18.89
N VAL A 108 17.10 -10.66 18.50
CA VAL A 108 16.91 -9.26 18.92
C VAL A 108 16.70 -9.20 20.44
N LEU A 109 15.85 -10.07 20.99
CA LEU A 109 15.64 -10.19 22.43
C LEU A 109 16.93 -10.54 23.17
N GLU A 110 17.70 -11.51 22.69
CA GLU A 110 18.97 -11.90 23.29
C GLU A 110 19.96 -10.72 23.32
N LYS A 111 20.04 -9.97 22.22
CA LYS A 111 20.90 -8.78 22.12
C LYS A 111 20.46 -7.70 23.11
N GLU A 112 19.17 -7.46 23.23
CA GLU A 112 18.63 -6.43 24.13
C GLU A 112 18.83 -6.82 25.60
N VAL A 113 18.60 -8.09 25.95
CA VAL A 113 18.88 -8.63 27.30
C VAL A 113 20.36 -8.52 27.64
N LYS A 114 21.26 -8.85 26.71
CA LYS A 114 22.72 -8.66 26.88
C LYS A 114 23.10 -7.19 27.09
N ASN A 115 22.43 -6.27 26.40
CA ASN A 115 22.63 -4.84 26.61
C ASN A 115 22.15 -4.40 28.00
N SER A 116 20.94 -4.79 28.42
CA SER A 116 20.41 -4.43 29.74
C SER A 116 21.26 -4.97 30.89
N LEU A 117 21.80 -6.18 30.76
CA LEU A 117 22.73 -6.76 31.74
C LEU A 117 24.06 -6.00 31.83
N ARG A 118 24.53 -5.39 30.73
CA ARG A 118 25.73 -4.54 30.74
C ARG A 118 25.48 -3.18 31.40
N TYR A 119 24.26 -2.64 31.34
CA TYR A 119 23.91 -1.36 31.97
C TYR A 119 23.47 -1.50 33.44
N GLY A 120 23.02 -2.68 33.88
CA GLY A 120 22.67 -2.96 35.28
C GLY A 120 23.85 -3.28 36.21
N ALA A 121 25.09 -3.30 35.70
CA ALA A 121 26.32 -3.60 36.46
C ALA A 121 27.10 -2.34 36.90
N LYS A 122 26.42 -1.19 37.02
CA LYS A 122 26.95 0.06 37.59
C LYS A 122 26.23 0.43 38.88
#